data_AF-A0A7R9LMK9-F1
#
_entry.id   AF-A0A7R9LMK9-F1
#
_cell.length_a   1.000
_cell.length_b   1.000
_cell.length_c   1.000
_cell.angle_alpha   90.00
_cell.angle_beta   90.00
_cell.angle_gamma   90.00
#
_symmetry.space_group_name_H-M   'P 1'
#
loop_
_entity.id
_entity.type
_entity.pdbx_description
1 polymer ?
#
loop_
_entity_poly.entity_id
_entity_poly.type
_entity_poly.pdbx_seq_one_letter_code
_entity_poly.pdbx_strand_id
1 'polypeptide(L)'
;MWTLILMAFVMNSFINSVVIKDYWTRLGVVFDYFGVLVGQSIHNMIFAANIYIFQMHINISIGFWLITTFVLRLMFTSDIEASISAKRTLYLDSIEQLVERPDIIPLIKAQSNAYYLIAKEYKSLTNRFVFISHSDMFSANVIRKLVEESHALVASEQSVRQVIGHHNRYPWHLCQNSIYPQIVNFPMRYSLKPQLKHKLNRL
;
A
#
# COMPACT_ATOMS: atom_id res chain seq x y z
N MET A 1 -16.82 -3.22 -6.75
CA MET A 1 -18.09 -4.01 -6.68
C MET A 1 -19.25 -3.26 -7.31
N TRP A 2 -19.49 -1.99 -6.95
CA TRP A 2 -20.50 -1.12 -7.58
C TRP A 2 -20.31 -0.90 -9.09
N THR A 3 -19.06 -0.85 -9.56
CA THR A 3 -18.69 -0.71 -10.98
C THR A 3 -19.13 -1.90 -11.84
N LEU A 4 -19.00 -3.14 -11.34
CA LEU A 4 -19.49 -4.35 -12.02
C LEU A 4 -21.02 -4.40 -12.08
N ILE A 5 -21.69 -3.93 -11.03
CA ILE A 5 -23.16 -3.85 -10.97
C ILE A 5 -23.67 -2.81 -11.98
N LEU A 6 -23.02 -1.65 -12.06
CA LEU A 6 -23.32 -0.60 -13.05
C LEU A 6 -23.12 -1.13 -14.49
N MET A 7 -22.02 -1.84 -14.72
CA MET A 7 -21.70 -2.45 -16.02
C MET A 7 -22.78 -3.46 -16.44
N ALA A 8 -23.22 -4.34 -15.53
CA ALA A 8 -24.31 -5.28 -15.79
C ALA A 8 -25.65 -4.58 -16.07
N PHE A 9 -25.95 -3.48 -15.36
CA PHE A 9 -27.19 -2.72 -15.54
C PHE A 9 -27.23 -1.98 -16.89
N VAL A 10 -26.12 -1.35 -17.28
CA VAL A 10 -26.00 -0.68 -18.59
C VAL A 10 -26.08 -1.71 -19.71
N MET A 11 -25.44 -2.87 -19.56
CA MET A 11 -25.53 -3.97 -20.53
C MET A 11 -26.97 -4.47 -20.70
N ASN A 12 -27.70 -4.70 -19.60
CA ASN A 12 -29.09 -5.15 -19.65
C ASN A 12 -30.01 -4.09 -20.29
N SER A 13 -29.80 -2.81 -20.00
CA SER A 13 -30.58 -1.71 -20.59
C SER A 13 -30.34 -1.59 -22.10
N PHE A 14 -29.12 -1.88 -22.56
CA PHE A 14 -28.75 -1.79 -23.97
C PHE A 14 -29.20 -3.01 -24.79
N ILE A 15 -29.09 -4.23 -24.24
CA ILE A 15 -29.63 -5.43 -24.88
C ILE A 15 -31.14 -5.28 -25.15
N ASN A 16 -31.86 -4.65 -24.22
CA ASN A 16 -33.29 -4.39 -24.35
C ASN A 16 -33.63 -3.26 -25.33
N SER A 17 -32.69 -2.37 -25.69
CA SER A 17 -32.94 -1.28 -26.64
C SER A 17 -32.73 -1.68 -28.11
N VAL A 18 -32.04 -2.80 -28.37
CA VAL A 18 -31.77 -3.31 -29.73
C VAL A 18 -32.96 -4.15 -30.21
N VAL A 19 -33.89 -3.50 -30.94
CA VAL A 19 -35.08 -4.13 -31.53
C VAL A 19 -34.74 -4.84 -32.85
N ILE A 20 -33.99 -5.94 -32.80
CA ILE A 20 -33.74 -6.81 -33.98
C ILE A 20 -34.69 -8.00 -33.91
N LYS A 21 -35.40 -8.42 -34.97
CA LYS A 21 -36.37 -9.54 -34.85
C LYS A 21 -35.73 -10.92 -34.90
N ASP A 22 -34.55 -11.03 -35.51
CA ASP A 22 -33.84 -12.30 -35.66
C ASP A 22 -32.86 -12.54 -34.51
N TYR A 23 -32.85 -13.77 -33.99
CA TYR A 23 -32.11 -14.16 -32.79
C TYR A 23 -30.61 -14.21 -33.04
N TRP A 24 -30.18 -14.71 -34.20
CA TRP A 24 -28.76 -14.89 -34.53
C TRP A 24 -28.05 -13.54 -34.74
N THR A 25 -28.74 -12.61 -35.39
CA THR A 25 -28.26 -11.23 -35.54
C THR A 25 -28.20 -10.48 -34.21
N ARG A 26 -29.16 -10.67 -33.29
CA ARG A 26 -29.04 -10.16 -31.92
C ARG A 26 -27.79 -10.69 -31.21
N LEU A 27 -27.55 -11.98 -31.33
CA LEU A 27 -26.47 -12.67 -30.63
C LEU A 27 -25.09 -12.21 -31.13
N GLY A 28 -24.94 -12.02 -32.45
CA GLY A 28 -23.74 -11.43 -33.06
C GLY A 28 -23.49 -9.99 -32.60
N VAL A 29 -24.54 -9.17 -32.56
CA VAL A 29 -24.47 -7.79 -32.03
C VAL A 29 -24.04 -7.80 -30.55
N VAL A 30 -24.61 -8.65 -29.71
CA VAL A 30 -24.20 -8.76 -28.30
C VAL A 30 -22.73 -9.13 -28.16
N PHE A 31 -22.23 -10.07 -28.98
CA PHE A 31 -20.82 -10.47 -28.96
C PHE A 31 -19.87 -9.36 -29.42
N ASP A 32 -20.21 -8.63 -30.49
CA ASP A 32 -19.36 -7.54 -30.98
C ASP A 32 -19.29 -6.38 -29.96
N TYR A 33 -20.41 -6.06 -29.30
CA TYR A 33 -20.45 -5.01 -28.28
C TYR A 33 -19.71 -5.44 -27.00
N PHE A 34 -19.78 -6.71 -26.62
CA PHE A 34 -18.96 -7.27 -25.54
C PHE A 34 -17.48 -7.28 -25.90
N GLY A 35 -17.15 -7.59 -27.15
CA GLY A 35 -15.78 -7.49 -27.68
C GLY A 35 -15.20 -6.10 -27.46
N VAL A 36 -15.96 -5.06 -27.79
CA VAL A 36 -15.55 -3.65 -27.57
C VAL A 36 -15.34 -3.32 -26.10
N LEU A 37 -16.13 -3.89 -25.17
CA LEU A 37 -15.96 -3.73 -23.71
C LEU A 37 -14.67 -4.40 -23.21
N VAL A 38 -14.31 -5.56 -23.76
CA VAL A 38 -13.13 -6.36 -23.37
C VAL A 38 -11.84 -5.92 -24.09
N GLY A 39 -11.94 -5.17 -25.18
CA GLY A 39 -10.79 -4.55 -25.86
C GLY A 39 -10.52 -5.09 -27.26
N GLN A 40 -11.46 -5.84 -27.81
CA GLN A 40 -11.41 -6.32 -29.18
C GLN A 40 -11.68 -5.18 -30.17
N SER A 41 -11.22 -5.35 -31.40
CA SER A 41 -11.29 -4.32 -32.44
C SER A 41 -12.73 -3.97 -32.80
N ILE A 42 -13.00 -2.67 -32.98
CA ILE A 42 -14.33 -2.10 -33.29
C ILE A 42 -14.76 -2.42 -34.74
N HIS A 43 -13.89 -3.01 -35.57
CA HIS A 43 -14.13 -3.24 -36.99
C HIS A 43 -15.43 -4.00 -37.30
N ASN A 44 -15.76 -5.04 -36.53
CA ASN A 44 -16.98 -5.82 -36.73
C ASN A 44 -18.25 -5.01 -36.42
N MET A 45 -18.18 -4.13 -35.41
CA MET A 45 -19.30 -3.30 -34.97
C MET A 45 -19.63 -2.20 -35.98
N ILE A 46 -18.62 -1.60 -36.61
CA ILE A 46 -18.79 -0.59 -37.68
C ILE A 46 -19.31 -1.24 -38.96
N PHE A 47 -18.83 -2.44 -39.30
CA PHE A 47 -19.31 -3.18 -40.46
C PHE A 47 -20.78 -3.57 -40.31
N ALA A 48 -21.19 -4.03 -39.12
CA ALA A 48 -22.59 -4.31 -38.80
C ALA A 48 -23.46 -3.05 -38.92
N ALA A 49 -23.03 -1.89 -38.40
CA ALA A 49 -23.78 -0.64 -38.46
C ALA A 49 -24.08 -0.14 -39.88
N ASN A 50 -23.19 -0.40 -40.84
CA ASN A 50 -23.33 0.00 -42.23
C ASN A 50 -24.29 -0.89 -43.05
N ILE A 51 -24.66 -2.07 -42.56
CA ILE A 51 -25.52 -3.03 -43.28
C ILE A 51 -27.01 -2.81 -42.98
N TYR A 52 -27.37 -2.14 -41.88
CA TYR A 52 -28.77 -2.00 -41.45
C TYR A 52 -29.39 -0.64 -41.85
N ILE A 53 -30.64 -0.70 -42.34
CA ILE A 53 -31.44 0.41 -42.90
C ILE A 53 -31.73 1.55 -41.89
N PHE A 54 -31.53 1.35 -40.58
CA PHE A 54 -31.69 2.36 -39.52
C PHE A 54 -30.35 2.97 -39.07
N GLN A 55 -29.57 3.45 -40.04
CA GLN A 55 -28.16 3.83 -39.87
C GLN A 55 -27.93 4.95 -38.84
N MET A 56 -28.84 5.92 -38.72
CA MET A 56 -28.65 7.07 -37.82
C MET A 56 -28.78 6.70 -36.33
N HIS A 57 -29.79 5.92 -35.96
CA HIS A 57 -30.02 5.53 -34.56
C HIS A 57 -28.96 4.56 -34.05
N ILE A 58 -28.56 3.61 -34.90
CA ILE A 58 -27.51 2.62 -34.56
C ILE A 58 -26.16 3.31 -34.37
N ASN A 59 -25.81 4.29 -35.20
CA ASN A 59 -24.57 5.06 -35.06
C ASN A 59 -24.51 5.88 -33.77
N ILE A 60 -25.64 6.49 -33.37
CA ILE A 60 -25.73 7.23 -32.10
C ILE A 60 -25.59 6.27 -30.91
N SER A 61 -26.26 5.11 -30.95
CA SER A 61 -26.14 4.08 -29.92
C SER A 61 -24.73 3.51 -29.81
N ILE A 62 -24.03 3.32 -30.93
CA ILE A 62 -22.62 2.90 -30.98
C ILE A 62 -21.71 3.98 -30.39
N GLY A 63 -21.89 5.24 -30.75
CA GLY A 63 -21.12 6.35 -30.20
C GLY A 63 -21.29 6.47 -28.68
N PHE A 64 -22.53 6.38 -28.21
CA PHE A 64 -22.83 6.37 -26.78
C PHE A 64 -22.24 5.15 -26.06
N TRP A 65 -22.31 3.97 -26.67
CA TRP A 65 -21.69 2.76 -26.15
C TRP A 65 -20.18 2.93 -26.02
N LEU A 66 -19.49 3.43 -27.05
CA LEU A 66 -18.04 3.65 -27.06
C LEU A 66 -17.61 4.58 -25.92
N ILE A 67 -18.30 5.72 -25.74
CA ILE A 67 -18.04 6.67 -24.66
C ILE A 67 -18.24 5.98 -23.30
N THR A 68 -19.32 5.21 -23.15
CA THR A 68 -19.64 4.51 -21.90
C THR A 68 -18.59 3.45 -21.57
N THR A 69 -18.16 2.63 -22.55
CA THR A 69 -17.07 1.66 -22.37
C THR A 69 -15.76 2.32 -21.99
N PHE A 70 -15.45 3.48 -22.57
CA PHE A 70 -14.23 4.22 -22.26
C PHE A 70 -14.24 4.71 -20.82
N VAL A 71 -15.35 5.33 -20.37
CA VAL A 71 -15.52 5.77 -18.98
C VAL A 71 -15.46 4.60 -18.01
N LEU A 72 -16.15 3.50 -18.30
CA LEU A 72 -16.13 2.30 -17.44
C LEU A 72 -14.73 1.72 -17.28
N ARG A 73 -13.92 1.70 -18.34
CA ARG A 73 -12.52 1.27 -18.26
C ARG A 73 -11.68 2.19 -17.39
N LEU A 74 -11.82 3.51 -17.55
CA LEU A 74 -11.09 4.45 -16.72
C LEU A 74 -11.43 4.28 -15.24
N MET A 75 -12.71 4.11 -14.92
CA MET A 75 -13.14 3.85 -13.53
C MET A 75 -12.57 2.54 -13.00
N PHE A 76 -12.58 1.47 -13.80
CA PHE A 76 -12.03 0.18 -13.39
C PHE A 76 -10.52 0.22 -13.20
N THR A 77 -9.77 0.88 -14.09
CA THR A 77 -8.32 1.07 -13.94
C THR A 77 -8.02 1.90 -12.70
N SER A 78 -8.78 2.97 -12.45
CA SER A 78 -8.63 3.79 -11.24
C SER A 78 -8.92 3.00 -9.96
N ASP A 79 -9.96 2.16 -9.95
CA ASP A 79 -10.26 1.24 -8.83
C ASP A 79 -9.11 0.26 -8.59
N ILE A 80 -8.50 -0.28 -9.67
CA ILE A 80 -7.34 -1.16 -9.57
C ILE A 80 -6.13 -0.41 -9.03
N GLU A 81 -5.81 0.77 -9.56
CA GLU A 81 -4.71 1.61 -9.09
C GLU A 81 -4.90 2.01 -7.63
N ALA A 82 -6.11 2.40 -7.24
CA ALA A 82 -6.46 2.70 -5.87
C ALA A 82 -6.31 1.46 -4.97
N SER A 83 -6.72 0.28 -5.44
CA SER A 83 -6.55 -0.97 -4.70
C SER A 83 -5.08 -1.38 -4.57
N ILE A 84 -4.27 -1.22 -5.62
CA ILE A 84 -2.83 -1.48 -5.62
C ILE A 84 -2.12 -0.48 -4.70
N SER A 85 -2.52 0.80 -4.75
CA SER A 85 -2.01 1.86 -3.88
C SER A 85 -2.38 1.62 -2.42
N ALA A 86 -3.61 1.19 -2.13
CA ALA A 86 -4.04 0.78 -0.79
C ALA A 86 -3.31 -0.48 -0.29
N LYS A 87 -2.85 -1.34 -1.21
CA LYS A 87 -2.00 -2.50 -0.92
C LYS A 87 -0.51 -2.17 -0.79
N ARG A 88 -0.07 -0.92 -0.98
CA ARG A 88 1.31 -0.53 -0.63
C ARG A 88 1.44 -0.70 0.88
N THR A 89 2.02 -1.84 1.25
CA THR A 89 2.81 -2.13 2.44
C THR A 89 2.83 -0.99 3.44
N LEU A 90 2.22 -1.25 4.59
CA LEU A 90 2.03 -0.41 5.77
C LEU A 90 3.38 0.01 6.39
N TYR A 91 4.23 0.64 5.60
CA TYR A 91 5.50 1.18 6.02
C TYR A 91 5.26 2.39 6.91
N LEU A 92 6.02 2.46 7.99
CA LEU A 92 6.07 3.60 8.88
C LEU A 92 7.28 4.44 8.50
N ASP A 93 7.04 5.66 8.05
CA ASP A 93 8.07 6.65 7.69
C ASP A 93 8.27 7.71 8.77
N SER A 94 7.42 7.71 9.81
CA SER A 94 7.59 8.56 10.97
C SER A 94 6.99 7.92 12.24
N ILE A 95 7.37 8.44 13.40
CA ILE A 95 6.81 7.97 14.67
C ILE A 95 5.40 8.50 14.92
N GLU A 96 5.02 9.63 14.31
CA GLU A 96 3.66 10.17 14.36
C GLU A 96 2.67 9.17 13.77
N GLN A 97 3.04 8.51 12.67
CA GLN A 97 2.21 7.46 12.07
C GLN A 97 1.98 6.28 13.02
N LEU A 98 2.93 5.97 13.92
CA LEU A 98 2.74 4.94 14.96
C LEU A 98 1.72 5.38 16.02
N VAL A 99 1.61 6.69 16.28
CA VAL A 99 0.58 7.25 17.18
C VAL A 99 -0.81 7.14 16.53
N GLU A 100 -0.92 7.50 15.25
CA GLU A 100 -2.17 7.47 14.48
C GLU A 100 -2.68 6.05 14.21
N ARG A 101 -1.78 5.06 14.23
CA ARG A 101 -2.07 3.67 13.90
C ARG A 101 -2.03 2.75 15.13
N PRO A 102 -3.14 2.61 15.87
CA PRO A 102 -3.21 1.79 17.07
C PRO A 102 -3.03 0.28 16.80
N ASP A 103 -3.24 -0.15 15.55
CA ASP A 103 -3.06 -1.52 15.08
C ASP A 103 -1.60 -2.00 15.10
N ILE A 104 -0.64 -1.08 15.07
CA ILE A 104 0.79 -1.41 15.09
C ILE A 104 1.33 -1.33 16.53
N ILE A 105 1.92 -2.41 17.04
CA ILE A 105 2.41 -2.49 18.41
C ILE A 105 3.93 -2.23 18.45
N PRO A 106 4.39 -1.18 19.13
CA PRO A 106 5.82 -0.89 19.20
C PRO A 106 6.58 -1.83 20.15
N LEU A 107 7.59 -2.51 19.61
CA LEU A 107 8.60 -3.26 20.35
C LEU A 107 9.75 -2.34 20.71
N ILE A 108 10.09 -2.26 22.00
CA ILE A 108 11.16 -1.38 22.47
C ILE A 108 12.02 -2.06 23.52
N LYS A 109 13.33 -1.82 23.48
CA LYS A 109 14.24 -2.36 24.50
C LYS A 109 13.95 -1.71 25.85
N ALA A 110 13.71 -2.54 26.86
CA ALA A 110 13.49 -2.09 28.23
C ALA A 110 14.68 -1.24 28.73
N GLN A 111 14.38 -0.15 29.43
CA GLN A 111 15.39 0.75 30.02
C GLN A 111 16.43 1.29 29.01
N SER A 112 16.07 1.38 27.73
CA SER A 112 16.93 1.97 26.71
C SER A 112 16.78 3.49 26.63
N ASN A 113 17.80 4.18 26.10
CA ASN A 113 17.70 5.61 25.80
C ASN A 113 16.55 5.91 24.82
N ALA A 114 16.30 5.01 23.86
CA ALA A 114 15.17 5.13 22.94
C ALA A 114 13.84 5.14 23.70
N TYR A 115 13.65 4.25 24.67
CA TYR A 115 12.46 4.24 25.53
C TYR A 115 12.31 5.54 26.31
N TYR A 116 13.39 6.01 26.97
CA TYR A 116 13.33 7.24 27.75
C TYR A 116 12.94 8.46 26.92
N LEU A 117 13.55 8.61 25.73
CA LEU A 117 13.29 9.74 24.84
C LEU A 117 11.85 9.72 24.31
N ILE A 118 11.39 8.56 23.85
CA ILE A 118 10.06 8.45 23.25
C ILE A 118 8.96 8.55 24.31
N ALA A 119 9.16 7.96 25.50
CA ALA A 119 8.21 8.09 26.60
C ALA A 119 8.05 9.55 27.08
N LYS A 120 9.09 10.38 26.90
CA LYS A 120 9.06 11.80 27.25
C LYS A 120 8.21 12.61 26.28
N GLU A 121 8.35 12.38 24.98
CA GLU A 121 7.65 13.15 23.93
C GLU A 121 6.28 12.56 23.57
N TYR A 122 6.17 11.23 23.47
CA TYR A 122 4.99 10.51 23.00
C TYR A 122 4.39 9.66 24.11
N LYS A 123 3.86 10.33 25.15
CA LYS A 123 3.22 9.66 26.31
C LYS A 123 2.06 8.74 25.93
N SER A 124 1.39 8.97 24.80
CA SER A 124 0.31 8.11 24.31
C SER A 124 0.79 6.71 23.90
N LEU A 125 2.08 6.57 23.53
CA LEU A 125 2.66 5.29 23.13
C LEU A 125 3.10 4.44 24.31
N THR A 126 3.26 5.00 25.52
CA THR A 126 3.86 4.29 26.66
C THR A 126 3.07 3.06 27.08
N ASN A 127 1.75 3.12 27.04
CA ASN A 127 0.86 2.00 27.37
C ASN A 127 0.81 0.90 26.30
N ARG A 128 1.37 1.15 25.11
CA ARG A 128 1.36 0.23 23.97
C ARG A 128 2.70 -0.48 23.79
N PHE A 129 3.74 -0.09 24.53
CA PHE A 129 5.07 -0.70 24.37
C PHE A 129 5.09 -2.15 24.84
N VAL A 130 5.59 -3.02 23.96
CA VAL A 130 6.01 -4.36 24.33
C VAL A 130 7.51 -4.33 24.55
N PHE A 131 7.89 -4.55 25.81
CA PHE A 131 9.28 -4.51 26.22
C PHE A 131 10.03 -5.77 25.82
N ILE A 132 11.21 -5.59 25.23
CA ILE A 132 12.16 -6.66 24.90
C ILE A 132 13.47 -6.47 25.67
N SER A 133 14.12 -7.59 26.01
CA SER A 133 15.46 -7.55 26.60
C SER A 133 16.52 -7.27 25.53
N HIS A 134 17.76 -6.98 25.95
CA HIS A 134 18.84 -6.77 24.99
C HIS A 134 19.19 -8.04 24.21
N SER A 135 19.24 -9.19 24.90
CA SER A 135 19.58 -10.49 24.31
C SER A 135 18.51 -10.97 23.32
N ASP A 136 17.25 -10.63 23.57
CA ASP A 136 16.13 -11.12 22.76
C ASP A 136 15.93 -10.34 21.47
N MET A 137 16.63 -9.23 21.27
CA MET A 137 16.49 -8.36 20.09
C MET A 137 16.76 -9.10 18.77
N PHE A 138 17.62 -10.11 18.81
CA PHE A 138 17.96 -10.98 17.67
C PHE A 138 17.26 -12.35 17.72
N SER A 139 16.34 -12.53 18.68
CA SER A 139 15.64 -13.80 18.83
C SER A 139 14.65 -14.05 17.70
N ALA A 140 14.46 -15.32 17.34
CA ALA A 140 13.46 -15.72 16.35
C ALA A 140 12.04 -15.24 16.72
N ASN A 141 11.74 -15.12 18.02
CA ASN A 141 10.44 -14.63 18.49
C ASN A 141 10.22 -13.15 18.14
N VAL A 142 11.23 -12.29 18.33
CA VAL A 142 11.14 -10.87 17.94
C VAL A 142 11.00 -10.73 16.43
N ILE A 143 11.77 -11.50 15.67
CA ILE A 143 11.68 -11.49 14.20
C ILE A 143 10.31 -11.95 13.71
N ARG A 144 9.76 -13.02 14.30
CA ARG A 144 8.40 -13.49 14.00
C ARG A 144 7.37 -12.38 14.24
N LYS A 145 7.46 -11.68 15.38
CA LYS A 145 6.58 -10.53 15.67
C LYS A 145 6.71 -9.38 14.67
N LEU A 146 7.91 -9.13 14.15
CA LEU A 146 8.14 -8.05 13.19
C LEU A 146 7.71 -8.41 11.75
N VAL A 147 7.74 -9.69 11.39
CA VAL A 147 7.44 -10.17 10.03
C VAL A 147 5.99 -10.60 9.88
N GLU A 148 5.45 -11.33 10.87
CA GLU A 148 4.14 -11.97 10.79
C GLU A 148 3.06 -11.19 11.55
N GLU A 149 3.45 -10.42 12.56
CA GLU A 149 2.54 -9.63 13.39
C GLU A 149 2.71 -8.14 13.09
N SER A 150 1.70 -7.33 13.37
CA SER A 150 1.76 -5.87 13.18
C SER A 150 2.61 -5.19 14.26
N HIS A 151 3.90 -5.52 14.38
CA HIS A 151 4.83 -4.87 15.31
C HIS A 151 5.86 -4.00 14.60
N ALA A 152 6.28 -2.93 15.27
CA ALA A 152 7.36 -2.06 14.81
C ALA A 152 8.50 -2.04 15.84
N LEU A 153 9.75 -2.27 15.39
CA LEU A 153 10.91 -2.19 16.26
C LEU A 153 11.35 -0.74 16.42
N VAL A 154 11.41 -0.27 17.66
CA VAL A 154 11.87 1.07 18.01
C VAL A 154 13.20 0.94 18.76
N ALA A 155 14.29 1.28 18.08
CA ALA A 155 15.65 1.19 18.62
C ALA A 155 16.58 2.23 17.97
N SER A 156 17.84 2.28 18.42
CA SER A 156 18.86 3.07 17.74
C SER A 156 19.10 2.55 16.32
N GLU A 157 19.43 3.45 15.41
CA GLU A 157 19.68 3.11 14.00
C GLU A 157 20.74 2.00 13.86
N GLN A 158 21.81 2.08 14.65
CA GLN A 158 22.87 1.07 14.66
C GLN A 158 22.33 -0.32 15.04
N SER A 159 21.49 -0.41 16.06
CA SER A 159 20.91 -1.70 16.48
C SER A 159 19.91 -2.23 15.45
N VAL A 160 19.12 -1.36 14.81
CA VAL A 160 18.22 -1.78 13.73
C VAL A 160 19.02 -2.28 12.52
N ARG A 161 20.08 -1.57 12.11
CA ARG A 161 20.98 -2.02 11.03
C ARG A 161 21.63 -3.37 11.33
N GLN A 162 21.98 -3.64 12.60
CA GLN A 162 22.48 -4.96 13.02
C GLN A 162 21.43 -6.05 12.87
N VAL A 163 20.17 -5.80 13.26
CA VAL A 163 19.06 -6.76 13.09
C VAL A 163 18.82 -7.05 11.62
N ILE A 164 18.78 -6.01 10.77
CA ILE A 164 18.64 -6.12 9.32
C ILE A 164 19.79 -6.95 8.74
N GLY A 165 21.03 -6.64 9.12
CA GLY A 165 22.22 -7.37 8.66
C GLY A 165 22.21 -8.84 9.08
N HIS A 166 21.76 -9.14 10.30
CA HIS A 166 21.67 -10.51 10.82
C HIS A 166 20.54 -11.31 10.14
N HIS A 167 19.46 -10.65 9.73
CA HIS A 167 18.28 -11.28 9.13
C HIS A 167 17.98 -10.77 7.71
N ASN A 168 18.98 -10.68 6.86
CA ASN A 168 18.88 -10.07 5.51
C ASN A 168 17.89 -10.78 4.54
N ARG A 169 17.32 -11.92 4.93
CA ARG A 169 16.34 -12.66 4.11
C ARG A 169 14.96 -11.99 4.03
N TYR A 170 14.65 -11.08 4.94
CA TYR A 170 13.33 -10.44 5.01
C TYR A 170 13.36 -9.03 4.39
N PRO A 171 12.26 -8.59 3.75
CA PRO A 171 12.16 -7.24 3.21
C PRO A 171 11.93 -6.24 4.35
N TRP A 172 13.02 -5.79 4.96
CA TRP A 172 12.98 -4.80 6.04
C TRP A 172 12.72 -3.40 5.50
N HIS A 173 11.87 -2.64 6.20
CA HIS A 173 11.73 -1.20 6.00
C HIS A 173 12.36 -0.46 7.17
N LEU A 174 13.26 0.48 6.87
CA LEU A 174 13.82 1.40 7.84
C LEU A 174 13.13 2.75 7.69
N CYS A 175 12.50 3.22 8.77
CA CYS A 175 11.94 4.58 8.84
C CYS A 175 13.01 5.62 8.47
N GLN A 176 12.73 6.46 7.48
CA GLN A 176 13.69 7.44 6.96
C GLN A 176 13.96 8.58 7.97
N ASN A 177 12.95 8.91 8.78
CA ASN A 177 13.04 9.99 9.75
C ASN A 177 13.50 9.46 11.11
N SER A 178 14.78 9.65 11.43
CA SER A 178 15.28 9.44 12.80
C SER A 178 14.92 10.65 13.66
N ILE A 179 14.32 10.39 14.83
CA ILE A 179 13.86 11.46 15.74
C ILE A 179 15.05 12.18 16.39
N TYR A 180 16.13 11.44 16.66
CA TYR A 180 17.30 11.96 17.34
C TYR A 180 18.60 11.51 16.67
N PRO A 181 19.51 12.44 16.31
CA PRO A 181 20.87 12.09 15.94
C PRO A 181 21.59 11.54 17.17
N GLN A 182 21.92 10.25 17.17
CA GLN A 182 22.67 9.65 18.27
C GLN A 182 24.17 9.84 18.06
N ILE A 183 24.80 10.57 18.99
CA ILE A 183 26.26 10.63 19.11
C ILE A 183 26.66 9.57 20.14
N VAL A 184 27.40 8.55 19.70
CA VAL A 184 27.95 7.51 20.59
C VAL A 184 29.11 8.13 21.37
N ASN A 185 28.89 8.40 22.65
CA ASN A 185 29.91 8.90 23.57
C ASN A 185 30.36 7.79 24.52
N PHE A 186 31.63 7.80 24.89
CA PHE A 186 32.15 6.92 25.94
C PHE A 186 31.77 7.46 27.32
N PRO A 187 31.03 6.71 28.15
CA PRO A 187 30.73 7.14 29.50
C PRO A 187 32.02 7.22 30.32
N MET A 188 32.31 8.40 30.87
CA MET A 188 33.48 8.63 31.71
C MET A 188 33.05 9.01 33.12
N ARG A 189 33.73 8.45 34.13
CA ARG A 189 33.54 8.88 35.52
C ARG A 189 33.86 10.38 35.62
N TYR A 190 33.03 11.13 36.35
CA TYR A 190 33.25 12.56 36.54
C TYR A 190 34.61 12.87 37.22
N SER A 191 35.10 11.94 38.05
CA SER A 191 36.38 12.03 38.74
C SER A 191 37.61 11.74 37.87
N LEU A 192 37.44 11.42 36.58
CA LEU A 192 38.58 11.12 35.70
C LEU A 192 39.46 12.36 35.54
N LYS A 193 40.77 12.21 35.74
CA LYS A 193 41.72 13.32 35.58
C LYS A 193 41.57 13.95 34.19
N PRO A 194 41.54 15.29 34.05
CA PRO A 194 41.33 15.97 32.77
C PRO A 194 42.30 15.51 31.67
N GLN A 195 43.56 15.23 32.02
CA GLN A 195 44.57 14.71 31.09
C GLN A 195 44.20 13.37 30.44
N LEU A 196 43.58 12.45 31.21
CA LEU A 196 43.12 11.16 30.69
C LEU A 196 41.87 11.33 29.83
N LYS A 197 40.98 12.27 30.17
CA LYS A 197 39.83 12.63 29.36
C LYS A 197 40.24 13.15 27.98
N HIS A 198 41.27 14.01 27.93
CA HIS A 198 41.81 14.50 26.66
C HIS A 198 42.49 13.41 25.83
N LYS A 199 43.19 12.46 26.46
CA LYS A 199 43.78 11.31 25.76
C LYS A 199 42.69 10.40 25.16
N LEU A 200 41.61 10.14 25.90
CA LEU A 200 40.49 9.33 25.42
C LEU A 200 39.70 10.02 24.31
N ASN A 201 39.44 11.32 24.41
CA ASN A 201 38.77 12.06 23.33
C ASN A 201 39.58 12.17 22.04
N ARG A 202 40.90 11.91 22.09
CA ARG A 202 41.78 11.88 20.92
C ARG A 202 41.79 10.52 20.21
N LEU A 203 41.37 9.46 20.90
CA LEU A 203 41.21 8.11 20.34
C LEU A 203 39.83 7.98 19.70
#